data_AF-A0A975EQH6-F1
#
_entry.id   AF-A0A975EQH6-F1
#
_cell.length_a   1.000
_cell.length_b   1.000
_cell.length_c   1.000
_cell.angle_alpha   90.00
_cell.angle_beta   90.00
_cell.angle_gamma   90.00
#
_symmetry.space_group_name_H-M   'P 1'
#
loop_
_entity.id
_entity.type
_entity.pdbx_description
1 polymer ?
#
loop_
_entity_poly.entity_id
_entity_poly.type
_entity_poly.pdbx_seq_one_letter_code
_entity_poly.pdbx_strand_id
1 'polypeptide(L)'
;MSGEVSILKMIRSTLNADFAAVSRTDLKDGYVSHIVDTDASPTAEKFETPFLSTSCCATVISRQEPLIIEGLTVDDSLPQCPMMKAEGLKAYIGAPLYANGRVVGAVEAMCREPKMWSTLDLEHITKFARLVETLMPVEEIEVHVPRLRLVN
;
A
#
# COMPACT_ATOMS: atom_id res chain seq x y z
N MET A 1 -3.16 11.77 16.57
CA MET A 1 -2.85 10.40 16.11
C MET A 1 -4.11 9.51 15.89
N SER A 2 -5.25 10.04 15.41
CA SER A 2 -6.50 9.24 15.21
C SER A 2 -7.04 9.21 13.77
N GLY A 3 -6.54 10.07 12.86
CA GLY A 3 -7.08 10.19 11.49
C GLY A 3 -6.63 9.09 10.53
N GLU A 4 -5.36 8.71 10.56
CA GLU A 4 -4.76 7.72 9.63
C GLU A 4 -5.33 6.30 9.84
N VAL A 5 -5.54 5.90 11.10
CA VAL A 5 -6.15 4.61 11.43
C VAL A 5 -7.62 4.55 10.97
N SER A 6 -8.31 5.70 10.96
CA SER A 6 -9.70 5.79 10.49
C SER A 6 -9.79 5.60 8.97
N ILE A 7 -8.88 6.22 8.19
CA ILE A 7 -8.94 6.15 6.73
C ILE A 7 -8.55 4.76 6.19
N LEU A 8 -7.56 4.08 6.77
CA LEU A 8 -7.19 2.73 6.34
C LEU A 8 -8.30 1.71 6.60
N LYS A 9 -8.97 1.80 7.76
CA LYS A 9 -10.16 0.98 8.05
C LYS A 9 -11.31 1.26 7.08
N MET A 10 -11.50 2.53 6.71
CA MET A 10 -12.50 2.93 5.73
C MET A 10 -12.18 2.37 4.34
N ILE A 11 -10.94 2.49 3.88
CA ILE A 11 -10.47 1.89 2.62
C ILE A 11 -10.77 0.40 2.60
N ARG A 12 -10.36 -0.31 3.65
CA ARG A 12 -10.51 -1.76 3.77
C ARG A 12 -11.96 -2.20 3.74
N SER A 13 -12.84 -1.46 4.44
CA SER A 13 -14.28 -1.72 4.47
C SER A 13 -14.97 -1.39 3.14
N THR A 14 -14.66 -0.23 2.54
CA THR A 14 -15.23 0.20 1.25
C THR A 14 -14.82 -0.73 0.12
N LEU A 15 -13.57 -1.19 0.11
CA LEU A 15 -13.04 -2.09 -0.90
C LEU A 15 -13.22 -3.56 -0.55
N ASN A 16 -13.86 -3.91 0.58
CA ASN A 16 -13.98 -5.29 1.07
C ASN A 16 -12.65 -6.08 0.93
N ALA A 17 -11.60 -5.55 1.56
CA ALA A 17 -10.23 -6.05 1.49
C ALA A 17 -9.75 -6.61 2.84
N ASP A 18 -8.72 -7.45 2.83
CA ASP A 18 -8.12 -8.01 4.04
C ASP A 18 -7.08 -7.05 4.65
N PHE A 19 -6.44 -6.25 3.80
CA PHE A 19 -5.44 -5.25 4.16
C PHE A 19 -5.71 -3.92 3.45
N ALA A 20 -5.34 -2.83 4.11
CA ALA A 20 -5.18 -1.52 3.49
C ALA A 20 -3.88 -0.90 3.98
N ALA A 21 -3.12 -0.26 3.10
CA ALA A 21 -1.88 0.38 3.47
C ALA A 21 -1.68 1.72 2.77
N VAL A 22 -0.85 2.55 3.39
CA VAL A 22 -0.15 3.65 2.73
C VAL A 22 1.34 3.36 2.80
N SER A 23 1.97 3.39 1.63
CA SER A 23 3.41 3.27 1.44
C SER A 23 3.97 4.62 1.02
N ARG A 24 4.98 5.14 1.71
CA ARG A 24 5.66 6.39 1.37
C ARG A 24 7.16 6.17 1.20
N THR A 25 7.75 6.84 0.23
CA THR A 25 9.19 6.84 0.01
C THR A 25 9.71 8.27 0.03
N ASP A 26 10.75 8.53 0.82
CA ASP A 26 11.46 9.81 0.83
C ASP A 26 12.71 9.78 -0.08
N LEU A 27 13.00 8.62 -0.68
CA LEU A 27 14.18 8.28 -1.48
C LEU A 27 15.54 8.68 -0.88
N LYS A 28 15.62 9.11 0.39
CA LYS A 28 16.88 9.56 0.98
C LYS A 28 17.75 8.41 1.44
N ASP A 29 17.14 7.31 1.89
CA ASP A 29 17.87 6.19 2.48
C ASP A 29 17.58 4.82 1.83
N GLY A 30 16.80 4.79 0.74
CA GLY A 30 16.45 3.54 0.06
C GLY A 30 15.46 2.65 0.82
N TYR A 31 14.65 3.25 1.70
CA TYR A 31 13.56 2.57 2.43
C TYR A 31 12.19 3.12 2.02
N VAL A 32 11.16 2.34 2.33
CA VAL A 32 9.75 2.69 2.19
C VAL A 32 9.11 2.54 3.57
N SER A 33 8.45 3.60 4.05
CA SER A 33 7.65 3.56 5.26
C SER A 33 6.24 3.08 4.91
N HIS A 34 5.70 2.16 5.72
CA HIS A 34 4.37 1.60 5.55
C HIS A 34 3.55 1.88 6.80
N ILE A 35 2.27 2.24 6.60
CA ILE A 35 1.24 2.17 7.63
C ILE A 35 0.19 1.19 7.12
N VAL A 36 -0.07 0.12 7.86
CA VAL A 36 -0.90 -1.01 7.41
C VAL A 36 -2.02 -1.27 8.42
N ASP A 37 -3.26 -1.37 7.95
CA ASP A 37 -4.40 -1.87 8.72
C ASP A 37 -4.83 -3.23 8.16
N THR A 38 -5.11 -4.18 9.06
CA THR A 38 -5.48 -5.56 8.75
C THR A 38 -6.52 -6.07 9.75
N ASP A 39 -7.19 -7.16 9.44
CA ASP A 39 -8.08 -7.87 10.38
C ASP A 39 -7.32 -8.58 11.51
N ALA A 40 -6.05 -8.90 11.30
CA ALA A 40 -5.20 -9.60 12.26
C ALA A 40 -4.75 -8.72 13.44
N SER A 41 -4.83 -7.41 13.32
CA SER A 41 -4.31 -6.45 14.31
C SER A 41 -5.38 -5.41 14.67
N PRO A 42 -5.60 -5.11 15.97
CA PRO A 42 -6.63 -4.15 16.38
C PRO A 42 -6.30 -2.70 15.97
N THR A 43 -5.02 -2.43 15.72
CA THR A 43 -4.45 -1.12 15.41
C THR A 43 -3.62 -1.18 14.15
N ALA A 44 -3.55 -0.08 13.40
CA ALA A 44 -2.63 0.00 12.27
C ALA A 44 -1.17 -0.11 12.74
N GLU A 45 -0.36 -0.82 11.98
CA GLU A 45 1.04 -1.06 12.25
C GLU A 45 1.91 -0.20 11.33
N LYS A 46 3.02 0.31 11.88
CA LYS A 46 3.96 1.15 11.16
C LYS A 46 5.35 0.51 11.15
N PHE A 47 5.93 0.38 9.97
CA PHE A 47 7.26 -0.23 9.79
C PHE A 47 7.92 0.29 8.52
N GLU A 48 9.20 0.00 8.36
CA GLU A 48 9.98 0.28 7.15
C GLU A 48 10.41 -1.00 6.45
N THR A 49 10.46 -0.99 5.12
CA THR A 49 11.10 -2.03 4.32
C THR A 49 12.13 -1.42 3.37
N PRO A 50 13.17 -2.16 2.97
CA PRO A 50 14.02 -1.71 1.86
C PRO A 50 13.19 -1.46 0.60
N PHE A 51 13.50 -0.40 -0.13
CA PHE A 51 12.88 -0.17 -1.44
C PHE A 51 13.30 -1.31 -2.38
N LEU A 52 12.32 -2.12 -2.75
CA LEU A 52 12.48 -3.14 -3.77
C LEU A 52 11.75 -2.67 -5.01
N SER A 53 12.47 -2.51 -6.12
CA SER A 53 11.86 -2.17 -7.42
C SER A 53 10.83 -3.20 -7.88
N THR A 54 10.87 -4.39 -7.28
CA THR A 54 9.90 -5.45 -7.47
C THR A 54 8.64 -5.27 -6.64
N SER A 55 8.53 -4.39 -5.64
CA SER A 55 7.28 -4.30 -4.86
C SER A 55 6.10 -3.73 -5.67
N CYS A 56 4.87 -4.04 -5.24
CA CYS A 56 3.65 -3.57 -5.91
C CYS A 56 3.56 -2.05 -5.82
N CYS A 57 3.80 -1.49 -4.62
CA CYS A 57 3.86 -0.04 -4.43
C CYS A 57 4.98 0.61 -5.24
N ALA A 58 6.16 -0.02 -5.40
CA ALA A 58 7.21 0.49 -6.29
C ALA A 58 6.78 0.52 -7.76
N THR A 59 5.96 -0.45 -8.21
CA THR A 59 5.39 -0.45 -9.55
C THR A 59 4.41 0.70 -9.75
N VAL A 60 3.51 0.94 -8.79
CA VAL A 60 2.60 2.10 -8.79
C VAL A 60 3.40 3.41 -8.82
N ILE A 61 4.41 3.52 -7.96
CA ILE A 61 5.24 4.73 -7.84
C ILE A 61 6.02 5.00 -9.13
N SER A 62 6.64 3.97 -9.71
CA SER A 62 7.48 4.11 -10.90
C SER A 62 6.68 4.41 -12.16
N ARG A 63 5.50 3.79 -12.32
CA ARG A 63 4.61 4.04 -13.47
C ARG A 63 3.79 5.30 -13.31
N GLN A 64 3.60 5.81 -12.09
CA GLN A 64 2.71 6.92 -11.76
C GLN A 64 1.25 6.65 -12.17
N GLU A 65 0.87 5.38 -12.16
CA GLU A 65 -0.42 4.88 -12.62
C GLU A 65 -0.96 3.84 -11.62
N PRO A 66 -2.28 3.69 -11.50
CA PRO A 66 -2.86 2.62 -10.70
C PRO A 66 -2.42 1.22 -11.16
N LEU A 67 -2.29 0.30 -10.22
CA LEU A 67 -2.00 -1.11 -10.47
C LEU A 67 -3.14 -1.97 -9.94
N ILE A 68 -3.59 -2.92 -10.77
CA ILE A 68 -4.61 -3.91 -10.41
C ILE A 68 -4.02 -5.30 -10.64
N ILE A 69 -4.19 -6.17 -9.64
CA ILE A 69 -3.86 -7.58 -9.68
C ILE A 69 -5.07 -8.32 -9.10
N GLU A 70 -5.74 -9.12 -9.93
CA GLU A 70 -7.02 -9.75 -9.56
C GLU A 70 -6.86 -11.17 -8.98
N GLY A 71 -5.69 -11.79 -9.16
CA GLY A 71 -5.45 -13.13 -8.68
C GLY A 71 -4.04 -13.59 -8.99
N LEU A 72 -3.28 -13.93 -7.95
CA LEU A 72 -1.99 -14.59 -8.04
C LEU A 72 -2.16 -16.07 -7.76
N THR A 73 -1.74 -16.90 -8.70
CA THR A 73 -1.53 -18.32 -8.45
C THR A 73 -0.14 -18.53 -7.82
N VAL A 74 0.04 -19.66 -7.15
CA VAL A 74 1.32 -20.03 -6.52
C VAL A 74 2.47 -20.12 -7.55
N ASP A 75 2.13 -20.44 -8.81
CA ASP A 75 3.05 -20.51 -9.94
C ASP A 75 3.12 -19.21 -10.75
N ASP A 76 2.25 -18.23 -10.48
CA ASP A 76 2.46 -16.89 -11.01
C ASP A 76 3.67 -16.33 -10.30
N SER A 77 4.83 -16.52 -10.93
CA SER A 77 5.94 -15.63 -10.76
C SER A 77 5.44 -14.26 -11.19
N LEU A 78 4.76 -13.55 -10.30
CA LEU A 78 5.10 -12.17 -10.16
C LEU A 78 6.46 -12.18 -9.45
N PRO A 79 7.57 -11.96 -10.18
CA PRO A 79 8.82 -11.54 -9.55
C PRO A 79 8.66 -10.20 -8.82
N GLN A 80 7.43 -9.69 -8.72
CA GLN A 80 7.03 -8.43 -8.15
C GLN A 80 6.14 -8.69 -6.92
N CYS A 81 6.48 -8.09 -5.78
CA CYS A 81 5.75 -8.07 -4.51
C CYS A 81 6.07 -9.22 -3.52
N PRO A 82 7.30 -9.30 -2.98
CA PRO A 82 7.67 -10.27 -1.94
C PRO A 82 6.71 -10.30 -0.73
N MET A 83 6.16 -9.14 -0.34
CA MET A 83 5.18 -9.04 0.74
C MET A 83 3.87 -9.77 0.44
N MET A 84 3.39 -9.72 -0.82
CA MET A 84 2.19 -10.45 -1.22
C MET A 84 2.37 -11.95 -0.99
N LYS A 85 3.54 -12.48 -1.36
CA LYS A 85 3.87 -13.90 -1.15
C LYS A 85 4.01 -14.25 0.32
N ALA A 86 4.72 -13.42 1.11
CA ALA A 86 4.94 -13.65 2.53
C ALA A 86 3.64 -13.71 3.34
N GLU A 87 2.68 -12.84 3.00
CA GLU A 87 1.38 -12.72 3.69
C GLU A 87 0.26 -13.58 3.05
N GLY A 88 0.58 -14.37 2.02
CA GLY A 88 -0.42 -15.19 1.31
C GLY A 88 -1.50 -14.38 0.59
N LEU A 89 -1.18 -13.16 0.18
CA LEU A 89 -2.07 -12.27 -0.56
C LEU A 89 -2.10 -12.63 -2.05
N LYS A 90 -3.29 -12.57 -2.65
CA LYS A 90 -3.55 -12.97 -4.03
C LYS A 90 -4.12 -11.86 -4.89
N ALA A 91 -4.67 -10.80 -4.32
CA ALA A 91 -5.16 -9.66 -5.08
C ALA A 91 -4.65 -8.34 -4.50
N TYR A 92 -4.44 -7.37 -5.38
CA TYR A 92 -3.90 -6.06 -5.06
C TYR A 92 -4.60 -5.00 -5.91
N ILE A 93 -4.93 -3.86 -5.29
CA ILE A 93 -5.23 -2.64 -6.01
C ILE A 93 -4.51 -1.47 -5.33
N GLY A 94 -3.86 -0.63 -6.13
CA GLY A 94 -3.12 0.51 -5.61
C GLY A 94 -3.18 1.72 -6.53
N ALA A 95 -3.12 2.91 -5.95
CA ALA A 95 -3.09 4.19 -6.65
C ALA A 95 -1.94 5.07 -6.13
N PRO A 96 -1.29 5.86 -7.00
CA PRO A 96 -0.18 6.72 -6.62
C PRO A 96 -0.65 7.85 -5.69
N LEU A 97 0.22 8.24 -4.76
CA LEU A 97 0.06 9.42 -3.92
C LEU A 97 0.96 10.55 -4.42
N TYR A 98 0.39 11.73 -4.63
CA TYR A 98 1.08 12.92 -5.09
C TYR A 98 1.29 13.96 -3.98
N ALA A 99 2.49 14.50 -3.87
CA ALA A 99 2.76 15.71 -3.10
C ALA A 99 3.57 16.69 -3.95
N ASN A 100 3.13 17.95 -4.02
CA ASN A 100 3.77 19.00 -4.82
C ASN A 100 4.05 18.57 -6.28
N GLY A 101 3.08 17.86 -6.89
CA GLY A 101 3.17 17.39 -8.28
C GLY A 101 4.14 16.23 -8.51
N ARG A 102 4.61 15.55 -7.46
CA ARG A 102 5.50 14.38 -7.54
C ARG A 102 4.87 13.18 -6.84
N VAL A 103 5.06 11.99 -7.39
CA VAL A 103 4.65 10.76 -6.70
C VAL A 103 5.57 10.52 -5.50
N VAL A 104 4.99 10.39 -4.32
CA VAL A 104 5.69 10.19 -3.04
C VAL A 104 5.36 8.85 -2.39
N GLY A 105 4.48 8.06 -3.00
CA GLY A 105 3.98 6.84 -2.39
C GLY A 105 2.82 6.21 -3.14
N ALA A 106 2.14 5.30 -2.47
CA ALA A 106 0.93 4.65 -2.92
C ALA A 106 -0.05 4.44 -1.75
N VAL A 107 -1.35 4.49 -2.06
CA VAL A 107 -2.41 3.91 -1.23
C VAL A 107 -2.85 2.62 -1.88
N GLU A 108 -3.12 1.60 -1.07
CA GLU A 108 -3.26 0.25 -1.58
C GLU A 108 -4.15 -0.62 -0.69
N ALA A 109 -4.77 -1.62 -1.30
CA ALA A 109 -5.59 -2.62 -0.63
C ALA A 109 -5.30 -4.00 -1.20
N MET A 110 -5.36 -5.03 -0.36
CA MET A 110 -5.02 -6.41 -0.73
C MET A 110 -5.98 -7.42 -0.15
N CYS A 111 -6.10 -8.56 -0.83
CA CYS A 111 -6.91 -9.70 -0.40
C CYS A 111 -6.09 -10.99 -0.38
N ARG A 112 -6.39 -11.90 0.56
CA ARG A 112 -5.88 -13.28 0.65
C ARG A 112 -6.53 -14.21 -0.37
N GLU A 113 -7.71 -13.85 -0.86
CA GLU A 113 -8.37 -14.53 -1.97
C GLU A 113 -8.30 -13.72 -3.26
N PRO A 114 -8.33 -14.36 -4.45
CA PRO A 114 -8.45 -13.67 -5.71
C PRO A 114 -9.71 -12.80 -5.71
N LYS A 115 -9.61 -11.63 -6.33
CA LYS A 115 -10.67 -10.64 -6.38
C LYS A 115 -10.65 -9.90 -7.70
N MET A 116 -11.76 -9.96 -8.41
CA MET A 116 -12.03 -9.07 -9.55
C MET A 116 -12.28 -7.66 -9.02
N TRP A 117 -11.48 -6.69 -9.46
CA TRP A 117 -11.63 -5.30 -9.04
C TRP A 117 -12.49 -4.55 -10.07
N SER A 118 -13.60 -3.97 -9.61
CA SER A 118 -14.49 -3.21 -10.49
C SER A 118 -13.91 -1.83 -10.84
N THR A 119 -14.48 -1.18 -11.85
CA THR A 119 -14.19 0.24 -12.13
C THR A 119 -14.51 1.13 -10.94
N LEU A 120 -15.53 0.78 -10.15
CA LEU A 120 -15.89 1.51 -8.93
C LEU A 120 -14.83 1.35 -7.83
N ASP A 121 -14.22 0.17 -7.70
CA ASP A 121 -13.10 -0.05 -6.77
C ASP A 121 -11.89 0.82 -7.14
N LEU A 122 -11.58 0.90 -8.44
CA LEU A 122 -10.53 1.78 -8.97
C LEU A 122 -10.84 3.26 -8.69
N GLU A 123 -12.10 3.68 -8.85
CA GLU A 123 -12.51 5.03 -8.48
C GLU A 123 -12.37 5.28 -6.98
N HIS A 124 -12.77 4.33 -6.13
CA HIS A 124 -12.67 4.45 -4.68
C HIS A 124 -11.23 4.59 -4.23
N ILE A 125 -10.34 3.68 -4.64
CA ILE A 125 -8.92 3.75 -4.24
C ILE A 125 -8.27 5.06 -4.72
N THR A 126 -8.63 5.55 -5.91
CA THR A 126 -8.13 6.82 -6.45
C THR A 126 -8.66 8.02 -5.66
N LYS A 127 -9.93 7.99 -5.21
CA LYS A 127 -10.51 9.03 -4.34
C LYS A 127 -9.86 9.01 -2.96
N PHE A 128 -9.60 7.82 -2.40
CA PHE A 128 -8.86 7.68 -1.16
C PHE A 128 -7.43 8.18 -1.26
N ALA A 129 -6.75 7.96 -2.39
CA ALA A 129 -5.42 8.51 -2.64
C ALA A 129 -5.40 10.03 -2.44
N ARG A 130 -6.34 10.73 -3.09
CA ARG A 130 -6.49 12.19 -2.98
C ARG A 130 -6.83 12.67 -1.56
N LEU A 131 -7.64 11.90 -0.84
CA LEU A 131 -7.93 12.19 0.57
C LEU A 131 -6.66 12.05 1.42
N VAL A 132 -5.91 10.97 1.22
CA VAL A 132 -4.64 10.73 1.90
C VAL A 132 -3.64 11.84 1.63
N GLU A 133 -3.50 12.28 0.37
CA GLU A 133 -2.64 13.42 -0.02
C GLU A 133 -2.98 14.70 0.75
N THR A 134 -4.25 14.92 1.05
CA THR A 134 -4.71 16.10 1.79
C THR A 134 -4.46 15.97 3.30
N LEU A 135 -4.55 14.76 3.84
CA LEU A 135 -4.49 14.49 5.28
C LEU A 135 -3.06 14.30 5.80
N MET A 136 -2.11 13.97 4.93
CA MET A 136 -0.71 13.71 5.31
C MET A 136 0.24 14.72 4.67
N PRO A 137 0.50 15.89 5.30
CA PRO A 137 1.58 16.76 4.87
C PRO A 137 2.93 16.04 4.96
N VAL A 138 3.85 16.44 4.09
CA VAL A 138 5.10 15.72 3.76
C VAL A 138 6.02 15.47 4.97
N GLU A 139 5.79 16.16 6.09
CA GLU A 139 6.75 16.34 7.20
C GLU A 139 6.56 15.41 8.42
N GLU A 140 5.46 14.66 8.56
CA GLU A 140 5.21 13.86 9.79
C GLU A 140 5.39 12.34 9.61
N ILE A 141 6.57 11.87 9.21
CA ILE A 141 6.96 10.46 9.42
C ILE A 141 8.43 10.37 9.89
N GLU A 142 8.84 11.22 10.83
CA GLU A 142 10.04 10.96 11.64
C GLU A 142 9.62 10.34 12.98
N VAL A 143 9.31 9.05 12.95
CA VAL A 143 9.24 8.24 14.17
C VAL A 143 10.10 7.03 13.91
N HIS A 144 11.01 6.72 14.82
CA HIS A 144 11.88 5.54 14.76
C HIS A 144 11.04 4.28 14.63
N VAL A 145 10.75 3.88 13.39
CA VAL A 145 9.89 2.74 13.06
C VAL A 145 10.75 1.51 12.87
N PRO A 146 10.28 0.34 13.31
CA PRO A 146 11.03 -0.89 13.12
C PRO A 146 11.27 -1.15 11.63
N ARG A 147 12.53 -1.39 11.26
CA ARG A 147 12.91 -1.81 9.91
C ARG A 147 12.76 -3.32 9.80
N LEU A 148 11.81 -3.77 8.99
CA LEU A 148 11.65 -5.18 8.64
C LEU A 148 12.68 -5.56 7.57
N ARG A 149 13.37 -6.68 7.78
CA ARG A 149 14.14 -7.35 6.74
C ARG A 149 13.22 -8.36 6.07
N LEU A 150 12.91 -8.15 4.80
CA LEU A 150 12.33 -9.20 3.97
C LEU A 150 13.38 -10.32 3.88
N VAL A 151 13.10 -11.46 4.51
CA VAL A 151 13.97 -12.63 4.46
C VAL A 151 13.73 -13.31 3.10
N ASN A 152 14.80 -13.46 2.32
CA ASN A 152 14.77 -14.11 0.99
C ASN A 152 14.38 -15.59 1.08
#